data_AF-A0A2G9LUX8-F1
#
_entry.id   AF-A0A2G9LUX8-F1
#
_cell.length_a   1.000
_cell.length_b   1.000
_cell.length_c   1.000
_cell.angle_alpha   90.00
_cell.angle_beta   90.00
_cell.angle_gamma   90.00
#
_symmetry.space_group_name_H-M   'P 1'
#
loop_
_entity.id
_entity.type
_entity.pdbx_description
1 polymer ?
#
loop_
_entity_poly.entity_id
_entity_poly.type
_entity_poly.pdbx_seq_one_letter_code
_entity_poly.pdbx_strand_id
1 'polypeptide(L)'
;ADKKKKIFSVLEKYEKMTSAEKLAFWKKQAKKCIRCYACRQACPLCFCQECAAQQNVPKYIPDVANENANYMWLMNRAYDLAGRCTGCMECDRACPVGIPWYLLNRKMAKTIAVNFGFVSGKKENIGKKTPLSDWSEDDPDKWVR
;
A
#
# COMPACT_ATOMS: atom_id res chain seq x y z
N ALA A 1 8.64 -4.68 22.98
CA ALA A 1 8.37 -3.39 22.31
C ALA A 1 9.49 -2.99 21.33
N ASP A 2 10.78 -3.22 21.64
CA ASP A 2 11.91 -2.74 20.83
C ASP A 2 12.01 -3.29 19.40
N LYS A 3 11.70 -4.56 19.16
CA LYS A 3 11.74 -5.13 17.79
C LYS A 3 10.72 -4.45 16.85
N LYS A 4 9.53 -4.10 17.35
CA LYS A 4 8.51 -3.35 16.58
C LYS A 4 9.00 -1.93 16.25
N LYS A 5 9.72 -1.28 17.16
CA LYS A 5 10.30 0.07 16.95
C LYS A 5 11.39 0.05 15.87
N LYS A 6 12.27 -0.96 15.87
CA LYS A 6 13.34 -1.13 14.87
C LYS A 6 12.78 -1.39 13.45
N ILE A 7 11.71 -2.17 13.35
CA ILE A 7 11.01 -2.56 12.09
C ILE A 7 10.42 -1.34 11.35
N PHE A 8 9.99 -0.30 12.06
CA PHE A 8 9.34 0.89 11.48
C PHE A 8 10.21 2.15 11.52
N SER A 9 11.47 2.06 11.95
CA SER A 9 12.43 3.18 12.02
C SER A 9 12.56 3.96 10.70
N VAL A 10 12.45 3.26 9.57
CA VAL A 10 12.49 3.86 8.23
C VAL A 10 11.37 4.89 7.97
N LEU A 11 10.29 4.84 8.74
CA LEU A 11 9.16 5.75 8.62
C LEU A 11 9.31 7.03 9.44
N GLU A 12 10.29 7.14 10.35
CA GLU A 12 10.38 8.27 11.28
C GLU A 12 10.43 9.63 10.57
N LYS A 13 11.22 9.75 9.50
CA LYS A 13 11.29 10.97 8.68
C LYS A 13 9.97 11.24 7.96
N TYR A 14 9.35 10.19 7.42
CA TYR A 14 8.09 10.29 6.68
C TYR A 14 6.91 10.66 7.59
N GLU A 15 6.88 10.14 8.82
CA GLU A 15 5.78 10.41 9.76
C GLU A 15 5.81 11.82 10.31
N LYS A 16 7.01 12.42 10.44
CA LYS A 16 7.19 13.83 10.83
C LYS A 16 6.70 14.84 9.78
N MET A 17 6.53 14.41 8.52
CA MET A 17 5.97 15.27 7.48
C MET A 17 4.51 15.61 7.76
N THR A 18 4.13 16.85 7.51
CA THR A 18 2.74 17.32 7.46
C THR A 18 1.98 16.63 6.31
N SER A 19 0.65 16.69 6.35
CA SER A 19 -0.19 16.13 5.27
C SER A 19 0.09 16.80 3.92
N ALA A 20 0.35 18.11 3.91
CA ALA A 20 0.71 18.85 2.70
C ALA A 20 2.05 18.40 2.12
N GLU A 21 3.06 18.19 2.97
CA GLU A 21 4.37 17.68 2.55
C GLU A 21 4.28 16.24 2.02
N LYS A 22 3.50 15.37 2.68
CA LYS A 22 3.24 14.00 2.20
C LYS A 22 2.57 14.00 0.83
N LEU A 23 1.55 14.84 0.65
CA LEU A 23 0.86 14.98 -0.64
C LEU A 23 1.82 15.48 -1.73
N ALA A 24 2.59 16.53 -1.46
CA ALA A 24 3.58 17.06 -2.39
C ALA A 24 4.65 16.03 -2.75
N PHE A 25 5.14 15.28 -1.77
CA PHE A 25 6.09 14.19 -1.97
C PHE A 25 5.54 13.13 -2.93
N TRP A 26 4.33 12.62 -2.69
CA TRP A 26 3.74 11.58 -3.53
C TRP A 26 3.32 12.07 -4.91
N LYS A 27 2.87 13.32 -5.05
CA LYS A 27 2.68 13.95 -6.36
C LYS A 27 3.98 13.99 -7.15
N LYS A 28 5.10 14.34 -6.52
CA LYS A 28 6.43 14.30 -7.14
C LYS A 28 6.84 12.90 -7.59
N GLN A 29 6.53 11.85 -6.83
CA GLN A 29 6.79 10.47 -7.26
C GLN A 29 5.84 10.03 -8.39
N ALA A 30 4.57 10.43 -8.32
CA ALA A 30 3.57 10.14 -9.36
C ALA A 30 3.98 10.72 -10.72
N LYS A 31 4.57 11.92 -10.75
CA LYS A 31 5.13 12.52 -11.99
C LYS A 31 6.20 11.68 -12.68
N LYS A 32 6.96 10.89 -11.91
CA LYS A 32 8.01 10.00 -12.47
C LYS A 32 7.44 8.71 -13.02
N CYS A 33 6.25 8.30 -12.60
CA CYS A 33 5.68 7.01 -12.95
C CYS A 33 5.37 6.95 -14.45
N ILE A 34 6.00 6.02 -15.15
CA ILE A 34 5.75 5.75 -16.57
C ILE A 34 4.66 4.69 -16.80
N ARG A 35 3.98 4.25 -15.73
CA ARG A 35 2.98 3.16 -15.74
C ARG A 35 3.40 1.93 -16.56
N CYS A 36 4.66 1.49 -16.39
CA CYS A 36 5.15 0.25 -16.99
C CYS A 36 4.63 -1.03 -16.31
N TYR A 37 3.93 -0.90 -15.17
CA TYR A 37 3.39 -2.00 -14.36
C TYR A 37 4.41 -3.06 -13.88
N ALA A 38 5.72 -2.83 -13.99
CA ALA A 38 6.74 -3.77 -13.49
C ALA A 38 6.57 -4.09 -12.00
N CYS A 39 6.28 -3.07 -11.19
CA CYS A 39 5.99 -3.24 -9.77
C CYS A 39 4.76 -4.12 -9.49
N ARG A 40 3.79 -4.21 -10.43
CA ARG A 40 2.60 -5.08 -10.32
C ARG A 40 3.00 -6.51 -10.61
N GLN A 41 3.73 -6.73 -11.70
CA GLN A 41 4.17 -8.05 -12.14
C GLN A 41 5.15 -8.70 -11.15
N ALA A 42 5.99 -7.89 -10.50
CA ALA A 42 6.94 -8.39 -9.51
C ALA A 42 6.29 -8.74 -8.15
N CYS A 43 5.03 -8.34 -7.90
CA CYS A 43 4.41 -8.53 -6.60
C CYS A 43 3.67 -9.87 -6.53
N PRO A 44 4.06 -10.81 -5.63
CA PRO A 44 3.40 -12.11 -5.52
C PRO A 44 1.97 -12.02 -4.96
N LEU A 45 1.57 -10.85 -4.46
CA LEU A 45 0.25 -10.60 -3.87
C LEU A 45 -0.72 -9.91 -4.84
N CYS A 46 -0.29 -9.61 -6.07
CA CYS A 46 -1.13 -9.02 -7.11
C CYS A 46 -1.74 -10.11 -8.02
N PHE A 47 -2.61 -10.95 -7.47
CA PHE A 47 -3.25 -12.09 -8.16
C PHE A 47 -4.78 -11.96 -8.30
N CYS A 48 -5.32 -10.74 -8.23
CA CYS A 48 -6.75 -10.52 -8.39
C CYS A 48 -7.25 -11.00 -9.78
N GLN A 49 -8.46 -11.57 -9.81
CA GLN A 49 -9.07 -12.04 -11.06
C GLN A 49 -9.33 -10.86 -12.02
N GLU A 50 -9.82 -9.75 -11.46
CA GLU A 50 -10.02 -8.50 -12.17
C GLU A 50 -9.13 -7.42 -11.58
N CYS A 51 -8.45 -6.66 -12.44
CA CYS A 51 -7.55 -5.60 -12.01
C CYS A 51 -8.11 -4.24 -12.46
N ALA A 52 -8.24 -3.30 -11.52
CA ALA A 52 -8.67 -1.92 -11.82
C ALA A 52 -7.77 -1.21 -12.87
N ALA A 53 -6.53 -1.65 -13.05
CA ALA A 53 -5.64 -1.14 -14.10
C ALA A 53 -5.86 -1.76 -15.49
N GLN A 54 -6.71 -2.77 -15.62
CA GLN A 54 -7.06 -3.43 -16.88
C GLN A 54 -8.56 -3.30 -17.21
N GLN A 55 -9.36 -2.80 -16.27
CA GLN A 55 -10.79 -2.60 -16.47
C GLN A 55 -11.04 -1.38 -17.38
N ASN A 56 -11.86 -1.58 -18.41
CA ASN A 56 -12.29 -0.51 -19.30
C ASN A 56 -13.58 0.17 -18.84
N VAL A 57 -14.48 -0.57 -18.17
CA VAL A 57 -15.79 -0.09 -17.70
C VAL A 57 -16.13 -0.74 -16.36
N PRO A 58 -16.45 0.03 -15.30
CA PRO A 58 -16.19 1.48 -15.17
C PRO A 58 -14.69 1.78 -15.07
N LYS A 59 -14.27 2.94 -15.57
CA LYS A 59 -12.86 3.34 -15.59
C LYS A 59 -12.48 4.12 -14.33
N TYR A 60 -12.02 3.41 -13.30
CA TYR A 60 -11.61 4.03 -12.03
C TYR A 60 -10.23 4.72 -12.13
N ILE A 61 -9.31 4.17 -12.91
CA ILE A 61 -7.97 4.73 -13.12
C ILE A 61 -7.86 5.12 -14.59
N PRO A 62 -7.60 6.40 -14.92
CA PRO A 62 -7.47 6.81 -16.32
C PRO A 62 -6.34 6.05 -17.04
N ASP A 63 -6.58 5.65 -18.29
CA ASP A 63 -5.60 4.91 -19.12
C ASP A 63 -4.41 5.76 -19.56
N VAL A 64 -4.56 7.08 -19.60
CA VAL A 64 -3.50 8.00 -20.00
C VAL A 64 -2.63 8.37 -18.80
N ALA A 65 -1.31 8.36 -19.00
CA ALA A 65 -0.37 8.63 -17.92
C ALA A 65 -0.36 10.12 -17.68
N ASN A 66 -0.81 10.51 -16.51
CA ASN A 66 -0.66 11.86 -16.00
C ASN A 66 -0.46 11.82 -14.49
N GLU A 67 -0.09 12.95 -13.90
CA GLU A 67 0.16 13.04 -12.45
C GLU A 67 -0.99 12.46 -11.62
N ASN A 68 -2.23 12.82 -11.94
CA ASN A 68 -3.41 12.40 -11.18
C ASN A 68 -3.68 10.90 -11.32
N ALA A 69 -3.66 10.37 -12.55
CA ALA A 69 -3.86 8.94 -12.82
C ALA A 69 -2.76 8.09 -12.17
N ASN A 70 -1.51 8.56 -12.24
CA ASN A 70 -0.39 7.89 -11.61
C ASN A 70 -0.51 7.92 -10.08
N TYR A 71 -0.93 9.05 -9.51
CA TYR A 71 -1.18 9.17 -8.08
C TYR A 71 -2.29 8.22 -7.63
N MET A 72 -3.39 8.13 -8.37
CA MET A 72 -4.47 7.16 -8.12
C MET A 72 -3.96 5.73 -8.17
N TRP A 73 -3.13 5.38 -9.16
CA TRP A 73 -2.49 4.06 -9.23
C TRP A 73 -1.63 3.74 -7.99
N LEU A 74 -0.82 4.70 -7.53
CA LEU A 74 0.00 4.52 -6.31
C LEU A 74 -0.89 4.26 -5.09
N MET A 75 -1.97 5.05 -4.93
CA MET A 75 -2.90 4.90 -3.81
C MET A 75 -3.68 3.58 -3.87
N ASN A 76 -4.21 3.21 -5.03
CA ASN A 76 -4.93 1.94 -5.22
C ASN A 76 -4.04 0.75 -4.83
N ARG A 77 -2.80 0.72 -5.32
CA ARG A 77 -1.87 -0.38 -5.05
C ARG A 77 -1.46 -0.46 -3.59
N ALA A 78 -1.29 0.67 -2.92
CA ALA A 78 -1.04 0.70 -1.48
C ALA A 78 -2.23 0.18 -0.68
N TYR A 79 -3.44 0.52 -1.11
CA TYR A 79 -4.68 0.05 -0.50
C TYR A 79 -4.87 -1.46 -0.69
N ASP A 80 -4.71 -1.97 -1.92
CA ASP A 80 -4.82 -3.41 -2.23
C ASP A 80 -3.86 -4.26 -1.38
N LEU A 81 -2.69 -3.71 -1.06
CA LEU A 81 -1.65 -4.38 -0.29
C LEU A 81 -1.77 -4.17 1.22
N ALA A 82 -2.70 -3.32 1.69
CA ALA A 82 -2.90 -3.06 3.11
C ALA A 82 -3.37 -4.34 3.82
N GLY A 83 -2.58 -4.81 4.78
CA GLY A 83 -2.84 -6.07 5.48
C GLY A 83 -2.43 -7.33 4.72
N ARG A 84 -1.93 -7.21 3.48
CA ARG A 84 -1.38 -8.35 2.71
C ARG A 84 0.15 -8.29 2.58
N CYS A 85 0.71 -7.09 2.45
CA CYS A 85 2.14 -6.90 2.20
C CYS A 85 3.04 -7.47 3.30
N THR A 86 3.92 -8.40 2.93
CA THR A 86 4.93 -9.00 3.82
C THR A 86 6.23 -8.21 3.88
N GLY A 87 6.41 -7.22 2.99
CA GLY A 87 7.60 -6.37 2.95
C GLY A 87 8.79 -6.96 2.20
N CYS A 88 8.57 -7.76 1.15
CA CYS A 88 9.63 -8.34 0.32
C CYS A 88 10.41 -7.33 -0.56
N MET A 89 9.91 -6.09 -0.71
CA MET A 89 10.54 -5.01 -1.50
C MET A 89 10.74 -5.29 -3.00
N GLU A 90 10.10 -6.32 -3.56
CA GLU A 90 10.17 -6.61 -5.00
C GLU A 90 9.60 -5.48 -5.88
N CYS A 91 8.60 -4.76 -5.38
CA CYS A 91 8.02 -3.62 -6.08
C CYS A 91 8.98 -2.42 -6.18
N ASP A 92 9.81 -2.20 -5.17
CA ASP A 92 10.89 -1.20 -5.19
C ASP A 92 12.00 -1.63 -6.14
N ARG A 93 12.46 -2.89 -6.03
CA ARG A 93 13.51 -3.46 -6.89
C ARG A 93 13.13 -3.41 -8.37
N ALA A 94 11.87 -3.70 -8.70
CA ALA A 94 11.39 -3.75 -10.07
C ALA A 94 11.09 -2.37 -10.68
N CYS A 95 11.11 -1.27 -9.91
CA CYS A 95 10.72 0.04 -10.41
C CYS A 95 11.88 0.73 -11.15
N PRO A 96 11.80 0.94 -12.49
CA PRO A 96 12.89 1.56 -13.24
C PRO A 96 13.09 3.05 -12.93
N VAL A 97 12.09 3.69 -12.33
CA VAL A 97 12.09 5.13 -11.99
C VAL A 97 12.19 5.39 -10.49
N GLY A 98 12.46 4.33 -9.69
CA GLY A 98 12.76 4.45 -8.27
C GLY A 98 11.63 5.01 -7.40
N ILE A 99 10.38 4.63 -7.67
CA ILE A 99 9.25 4.96 -6.76
C ILE A 99 9.46 4.19 -5.45
N PRO A 100 9.48 4.89 -4.29
CA PRO A 100 9.77 4.27 -3.00
C PRO A 100 8.53 3.57 -2.42
N TRP A 101 8.09 2.49 -3.06
CA TRP A 101 6.95 1.67 -2.64
C TRP A 101 7.07 1.18 -1.19
N TYR A 102 8.28 0.90 -0.73
CA TYR A 102 8.52 0.42 0.62
C TYR A 102 7.99 1.41 1.67
N LEU A 103 8.08 2.74 1.45
CA LEU A 103 7.59 3.74 2.40
C LEU A 103 6.08 3.64 2.56
N LEU A 104 5.38 3.58 1.44
CA LEU A 104 3.92 3.54 1.41
C LEU A 104 3.39 2.24 2.00
N ASN A 105 3.90 1.11 1.51
CA ASN A 105 3.50 -0.22 1.97
C ASN A 105 3.86 -0.44 3.44
N ARG A 106 5.01 0.04 3.91
CA ARG A 106 5.40 -0.07 5.31
C ARG A 106 4.54 0.81 6.21
N LYS A 107 4.13 2.00 5.75
CA LYS A 107 3.17 2.83 6.47
C LYS A 107 1.83 2.13 6.59
N MET A 108 1.31 1.55 5.51
CA MET A 108 0.06 0.78 5.56
C MET A 108 0.16 -0.42 6.50
N ALA A 109 1.26 -1.18 6.45
CA ALA A 109 1.50 -2.28 7.37
C ALA A 109 1.54 -1.82 8.84
N LYS A 110 2.14 -0.66 9.12
CA LYS A 110 2.13 -0.07 10.47
C LYS A 110 0.71 0.30 10.91
N THR A 111 -0.06 0.96 10.05
CA THR A 111 -1.45 1.34 10.34
C THR A 111 -2.28 0.10 10.68
N ILE A 112 -2.19 -0.97 9.88
CA ILE A 112 -2.91 -2.21 10.13
C ILE A 112 -2.47 -2.88 11.44
N ALA A 113 -1.16 -2.89 11.73
CA ALA A 113 -0.65 -3.49 12.97
C ALA A 113 -1.06 -2.72 14.23
N VAL A 114 -1.22 -1.40 14.14
CA VAL A 114 -1.63 -0.54 15.26
C VAL A 114 -3.14 -0.65 15.48
N ASN A 115 -3.95 -0.59 14.42
CA ASN A 115 -5.40 -0.53 14.54
C ASN A 115 -6.04 -1.91 14.75
N PHE A 116 -5.50 -2.96 14.11
CA PHE A 116 -6.11 -4.30 14.09
C PHE A 116 -5.24 -5.39 14.71
N GLY A 117 -4.05 -5.04 15.24
CA GLY A 117 -3.10 -6.02 15.78
C GLY A 117 -2.55 -7.02 14.74
N PHE A 118 -2.85 -6.82 13.46
CA PHE A 118 -2.56 -7.76 12.38
C PHE A 118 -1.23 -7.46 11.70
N VAL A 119 -0.45 -8.50 11.44
CA VAL A 119 0.81 -8.40 10.68
C VAL A 119 0.86 -9.53 9.66
N SER A 120 0.94 -9.17 8.39
CA SER A 120 1.02 -10.11 7.27
C SER A 120 2.28 -10.96 7.34
N GLY A 121 2.18 -12.25 6.98
CA GLY A 121 3.31 -13.18 6.95
C GLY A 121 3.75 -13.71 8.32
N LYS A 122 3.05 -13.37 9.41
CA LYS A 122 3.28 -13.98 10.72
C LYS A 122 2.60 -15.34 10.84
N LYS A 123 3.24 -16.28 11.55
CA LYS A 123 2.72 -17.64 11.79
C LYS A 123 1.34 -17.63 12.44
N GLU A 124 1.12 -16.75 13.43
CA GLU A 124 -0.18 -16.65 14.12
C GLU A 124 -1.34 -16.14 13.24
N ASN A 125 -1.04 -15.62 12.04
CA ASN A 125 -2.00 -15.04 11.11
C ASN A 125 -2.17 -15.85 9.82
N ILE A 126 -1.49 -17.01 9.70
CA ILE A 126 -1.69 -17.91 8.56
C ILE A 126 -3.13 -18.45 8.61
N GLY A 127 -3.84 -18.37 7.48
CA GLY A 127 -5.24 -18.82 7.36
C GLY A 127 -6.28 -17.84 7.90
N LYS A 128 -5.87 -16.78 8.62
CA LYS A 128 -6.78 -15.70 9.03
C LYS A 128 -7.07 -14.77 7.86
N LYS A 129 -8.30 -14.26 7.81
CA LYS A 129 -8.66 -13.19 6.87
C LYS A 129 -7.91 -11.91 7.24
N THR A 130 -7.59 -11.10 6.23
CA THR A 130 -6.98 -9.79 6.45
C THR A 130 -8.03 -8.79 6.93
N PRO A 131 -7.68 -7.77 7.73
CA PRO A 131 -8.66 -6.84 8.31
C PRO A 131 -9.58 -6.14 7.30
N LEU A 132 -9.11 -5.89 6.06
CA LEU A 132 -9.94 -5.28 5.00
C LEU A 132 -10.86 -6.28 4.28
N SER A 133 -10.83 -7.54 4.66
CA SER A 133 -11.61 -8.62 4.04
C SER A 133 -12.41 -9.41 5.08
N ASP A 134 -12.48 -8.89 6.31
CA ASP A 134 -13.23 -9.46 7.41
C ASP A 134 -14.06 -8.37 8.09
N TRP A 135 -15.13 -8.78 8.78
CA TRP A 135 -15.98 -7.88 9.55
C TRP A 135 -15.97 -8.34 11.01
N SER A 136 -16.03 -7.38 11.95
CA SER A 136 -15.99 -7.65 13.39
C SER A 136 -16.78 -6.59 14.15
N GLU A 137 -17.58 -7.00 15.14
CA GLU A 137 -18.26 -6.08 16.07
C GLU A 137 -17.27 -5.32 16.95
N ASP A 138 -16.09 -5.90 17.19
CA ASP A 138 -14.98 -5.29 17.93
C ASP A 138 -14.17 -4.26 17.10
N ASP A 139 -14.66 -3.81 15.95
CA ASP A 139 -13.97 -2.79 15.15
C ASP A 139 -13.81 -1.49 15.98
N PRO A 140 -12.61 -0.87 16.00
CA PRO A 140 -12.36 0.35 16.78
C PRO A 140 -13.20 1.56 16.32
N ASP A 141 -13.71 1.55 15.10
CA ASP A 141 -14.49 2.64 14.55
C ASP A 141 -15.94 2.64 15.08
N LYS A 142 -16.36 3.79 15.63
CA LYS A 142 -17.65 3.95 16.32
C LYS A 142 -18.89 3.77 15.43
N TRP A 143 -18.72 3.80 14.12
CA TRP A 143 -19.81 3.71 13.14
C TRP A 143 -20.07 2.27 12.65
N VAL A 144 -19.26 1.29 13.09
CA VAL A 144 -19.37 -0.13 12.69
C VAL A 144 -20.37 -0.91 13.58
N ARG A 145 -21.16 -0.22 14.40
CA ARG A 145 -22.20 -0.79 15.27
C ARG A 145 -23.57 -0.83 14.61
#